data_AF-A0A835YN87-F1
#
_entry.id   AF-A0A835YN87-F1
#
_cell.length_a   1.000
_cell.length_b   1.000
_cell.length_c   1.000
_cell.angle_alpha   90.00
_cell.angle_beta   90.00
_cell.angle_gamma   90.00
#
_symmetry.space_group_name_H-M   'P 1'
#
loop_
_entity.id
_entity.type
_entity.pdbx_description
1 polymer ?
#
loop_
_entity_poly.entity_id
_entity_poly.type
_entity_poly.pdbx_seq_one_letter_code
_entity_poly.pdbx_strand_id
1 'polypeptide(L)' 'MFASGSDPFLVLRCNGAARRTATQRSTLQPVFDEHFDIDVTDPAAELVVECWDEDSFGSDFIGVATVHLR' A
#
# COMPACT_ATOMS: atom_id res chain seq x y z
N MET A 1 -19.34 -4.89 18.64
CA MET A 1 -18.35 -5.91 18.23
C MET A 1 -17.13 -5.12 17.80
N PHE A 2 -16.10 -5.06 18.62
CA PHE A 2 -14.89 -4.30 18.30
C PHE A 2 -14.09 -5.13 17.31
N ALA A 3 -13.88 -4.63 16.09
CA ALA A 3 -12.91 -5.20 15.18
C ALA A 3 -11.55 -5.09 15.88
N SER A 4 -11.01 -6.21 16.34
CA SER A 4 -9.75 -6.24 17.09
C SER A 4 -8.52 -6.32 16.17
N GLY A 5 -8.71 -6.14 14.87
CA GLY A 5 -7.66 -6.10 13.86
C GLY A 5 -8.08 -5.25 12.67
N SER A 6 -7.08 -4.68 12.00
CA SER A 6 -7.23 -4.03 10.71
C SER A 6 -7.17 -5.07 9.58
N ASP A 7 -7.68 -4.69 8.43
CA ASP A 7 -7.60 -5.39 7.14
C ASP A 7 -6.66 -4.59 6.20
N PRO A 8 -5.34 -4.51 6.49
CA PRO A 8 -4.45 -3.63 5.74
C PRO A 8 -4.20 -4.07 4.29
N PHE A 9 -4.06 -3.08 3.40
CA PHE A 9 -3.49 -3.23 2.06
C PHE A 9 -2.57 -2.05 1.73
N LEU A 10 -1.69 -2.26 0.75
CA LEU A 10 -0.79 -1.21 0.26
C LEU A 10 -1.20 -0.74 -1.14
N VAL A 11 -1.06 0.56 -1.39
CA VAL A 11 -1.10 1.16 -2.72
C VAL A 11 0.28 1.72 -3.03
N LEU A 12 0.91 1.19 -4.07
CA LEU A 12 2.20 1.62 -4.57
C LEU A 12 1.98 2.56 -5.76
N ARG A 13 2.57 3.75 -5.73
CA ARG A 13 2.48 4.77 -6.78
C ARG A 13 3.88 5.21 -7.20
N CYS A 14 4.15 5.16 -8.50
CA CYS A 14 5.39 5.68 -9.08
C CYS A 14 5.16 6.00 -10.56
N ASN A 15 5.67 7.13 -11.04
CA ASN A 15 5.56 7.57 -12.45
C ASN A 15 4.14 7.49 -13.04
N GLY A 16 3.13 7.85 -12.25
CA GLY A 16 1.72 7.79 -12.66
C GLY A 16 1.12 6.38 -12.69
N ALA A 17 1.92 5.32 -12.51
CA ALA A 17 1.42 3.98 -12.30
C ALA A 17 0.95 3.81 -10.85
N ALA A 18 -0.12 3.03 -10.68
CA ALA A 18 -0.59 2.57 -9.38
C ALA A 18 -0.70 1.04 -9.38
N ARG A 19 -0.29 0.41 -8.26
CA ARG A 19 -0.44 -1.01 -7.97
C ARG A 19 -0.98 -1.16 -6.57
N ARG A 20 -1.75 -2.23 -6.33
CA ARG A 20 -2.36 -2.50 -5.04
C ARG A 20 -2.11 -3.96 -4.67
N THR A 21 -1.80 -4.21 -3.41
CA THR A 21 -1.73 -5.58 -2.86
C THR A 21 -3.12 -6.17 -2.66
N ALA A 22 -3.18 -7.45 -2.37
CA ALA A 22 -4.31 -8.05 -1.68
C ALA A 22 -4.48 -7.45 -0.27
N THR A 23 -5.73 -7.47 0.21
CA THR A 23 -6.08 -7.12 1.58
C THR A 23 -5.67 -8.27 2.51
N GLN A 24 -4.90 -7.97 3.55
CA GLN A 24 -4.53 -8.94 4.58
C GLN A 24 -5.52 -8.84 5.74
N ARG A 25 -6.34 -9.87 5.94
CA ARG A 25 -7.49 -9.75 6.84
C ARG A 25 -7.14 -9.90 8.31
N SER A 26 -7.71 -9.03 9.14
CA SER A 26 -7.74 -9.08 10.60
C SER A 26 -6.37 -9.26 11.23
N THR A 27 -5.38 -8.48 10.77
CA THR A 27 -3.99 -8.52 11.24
C THR A 27 -3.39 -7.13 11.37
N LEU A 28 -2.64 -6.91 12.47
CA LEU A 28 -1.78 -5.73 12.64
C LEU A 28 -0.34 -5.98 12.18
N GLN A 29 -0.03 -7.20 11.74
CA GLN A 29 1.28 -7.61 11.25
C GLN A 29 1.11 -8.29 9.88
N PRO A 30 0.71 -7.53 8.84
CA PRO A 30 0.50 -8.09 7.51
C PRO A 30 1.81 -8.56 6.88
N VAL A 31 1.73 -9.68 6.16
CA VAL A 31 2.79 -10.15 5.27
C VAL A 31 2.21 -10.18 3.86
N PHE A 32 2.63 -9.23 3.02
CA PHE A 32 2.08 -9.09 1.67
C PHE A 32 2.71 -10.09 0.69
N ASP A 33 4.04 -10.19 0.68
CA ASP A 33 4.81 -11.08 -0.22
C ASP A 33 4.41 -10.99 -1.70
N GLU A 34 4.03 -9.79 -2.14
CA GLU A 34 3.63 -9.49 -3.52
C GLU A 34 4.70 -8.69 -4.24
N HIS A 35 4.89 -9.01 -5.52
CA HIS A 35 5.90 -8.40 -6.38
C HIS A 35 5.22 -7.61 -7.50
N PHE A 36 5.70 -6.39 -7.75
CA PHE A 36 5.20 -5.52 -8.81
C PHE A 36 6.34 -4.94 -9.61
N ASP A 37 6.23 -5.02 -10.92
CA ASP A 37 7.11 -4.31 -11.85
C ASP A 37 6.49 -2.95 -12.21
N ILE A 38 7.27 -1.88 -12.03
CA ILE A 38 6.91 -0.52 -12.43
C ILE A 38 8.07 0.06 -13.22
N ASP A 39 7.79 0.48 -14.45
CA ASP A 39 8.78 1.12 -15.30
C ASP A 39 9.16 2.50 -14.76
N VAL A 40 10.46 2.67 -14.50
CA VAL A 40 11.00 3.95 -14.03
C VAL A 40 11.63 4.70 -15.20
N THR A 41 10.97 5.76 -15.66
CA THR A 41 11.41 6.56 -16.80
C THR A 41 12.05 7.89 -16.40
N ASP A 42 11.80 8.35 -15.18
CA ASP A 42 12.37 9.58 -14.62
C ASP A 42 13.41 9.22 -13.54
N PRO A 43 14.69 9.65 -13.66
CA PRO A 43 15.68 9.49 -12.61
C PRO A 43 15.33 10.23 -11.33
N ALA A 44 14.41 11.20 -11.38
CA ALA A 44 13.89 11.89 -10.23
C ALA A 44 12.77 11.12 -9.50
N ALA A 45 12.32 9.98 -10.02
CA ALA A 45 11.13 9.28 -9.55
C ALA A 45 11.22 8.84 -8.07
N GLU A 46 10.05 8.89 -7.45
CA GLU A 46 9.82 8.38 -6.10
C GLU A 46 8.77 7.27 -6.15
N LEU A 47 8.96 6.25 -5.34
CA LEU A 47 7.93 5.28 -5.01
C LEU A 47 7.23 5.73 -3.74
N VAL A 48 5.94 6.05 -3.87
CA VAL A 48 5.06 6.36 -2.74
C VAL A 48 4.29 5.08 -2.40
N VAL A 49 4.36 4.66 -1.13
CA VAL A 49 3.64 3.50 -0.60
C VAL A 49 2.66 4.01 0.45
N GLU A 50 1.37 3.86 0.15
CA GLU A 50 0.27 4.24 1.06
C GLU A 50 -0.27 2.96 1.70
N CYS A 51 -0.45 2.98 3.02
CA CYS A 51 -1.09 1.91 3.78
C CYS A 51 -2.52 2.32 4.13
N TRP A 52 -3.47 1.42 3.89
CA TRP A 52 -4.90 1.63 4.09
C TRP A 52 -5.51 0.44 4.84
N ASP A 53 -6.52 0.70 5.65
CA ASP A 53 -7.38 -0.31 6.28
C ASP A 53 -8.64 -0.50 5.42
N GLU A 54 -8.98 -1.72 4.97
CA GLU A 54 -10.18 -1.98 4.19
C GLU A 54 -11.36 -2.37 5.08
N ASP A 55 -12.32 -1.48 5.26
CA ASP A 55 -13.52 -1.72 6.04
C ASP A 55 -14.79 -1.77 5.17
N SER A 56 -15.91 -2.22 5.74
CA SER A 56 -17.13 -2.49 4.97
C SER A 56 -17.77 -1.24 4.35
N PHE A 57 -17.37 -0.05 4.78
CA PHE A 57 -17.95 1.23 4.36
C PHE A 57 -16.94 2.17 3.68
N GLY A 58 -15.70 1.72 3.46
CA GLY A 58 -14.66 2.58 2.93
C GLY A 58 -13.27 1.98 3.06
N SER A 59 -12.26 2.83 2.98
CA SER A 59 -10.94 2.46 3.44
C SER A 59 -10.33 3.63 4.18
N ASP A 60 -9.80 3.36 5.37
CA ASP A 60 -9.18 4.35 6.22
C ASP A 60 -7.68 4.45 5.93
N PHE A 61 -7.19 5.68 5.75
CA PHE A 61 -5.76 5.89 5.53
C PHE A 61 -4.98 5.68 6.84
N ILE A 62 -3.98 4.80 6.82
CA ILE A 62 -3.13 4.50 7.98
C ILE A 62 -1.85 5.34 7.93
N GLY A 63 -1.20 5.44 6.76
CA GLY A 63 0.08 6.14 6.65
C GLY A 63 0.72 6.04 5.28
N VAL A 64 1.80 6.79 5.08
CA VAL A 64 2.55 6.86 3.82
C VAL A 64 4.04 6.81 4.08
N ALA A 65 4.75 6.12 3.19
CA ALA A 65 6.20 6.13 3.11
C ALA A 65 6.62 6.46 1.68
N THR A 66 7.72 7.20 1.53
CA THR A 66 8.27 7.57 0.23
C THR A 66 9.70 7.05 0.13
N VAL A 67 10.01 6.36 -0.97
CA VAL A 67 11.34 5.85 -1.29
C VAL A 67 11.84 6.55 -2.55
N HIS A 68 12.99 7.20 -2.46
CA HIS A 68 13.66 7.78 -3.63
C HIS A 68 14.39 6.67 -4.37
N LEU A 69 14.21 6.58 -5.69
CA LEU A 69 14.76 5.48 -6.51
C LEU A 69 16.17 5.81 -7.06
N ARG A 70 16.90 6.70 -6.38
CA ARG A 70 18.24 7.19 -6.73
C ARG A 70 19.23 6.92 -5.62
#